data_AF-A0A954ER56-F1
#
_entry.id   AF-A0A954ER56-F1
#
_cell.length_a   1.000
_cell.length_b   1.000
_cell.length_c   1.000
_cell.angle_alpha   90.00
_cell.angle_beta   90.00
_cell.angle_gamma   90.00
#
_symmetry.space_group_name_H-M   'P 1'
#
loop_
_entity.id
_entity.type
_entity.pdbx_description
1 polymer ?
#
loop_
_entity_poly.entity_id
_entity_poly.type
_entity_poly.pdbx_seq_one_letter_code
_entity_poly.pdbx_strand_id
1 'polypeptide(L)'
;VRHGVLIKNYRDPAVGRYAPPEMTRATRINIKNVESDRSICTSHIERHNLTIRTFLKRFTRLSLGFSKKVENRRAAISLHVAYYNFCWRLREKGTSGKLTPTPAQQIGIEEERWSVEKLVETVTDFQEYQEVVRRAAALARRLGL
;
A
#
# COMPACT_ATOMS: atom_id res chain seq x y z
N VAL A 1 -6.91 -7.34 20.72
CA VAL A 1 -5.97 -7.51 19.58
C VAL A 1 -4.90 -8.53 19.95
N ARG A 2 -4.78 -9.62 19.18
CA ARG A 2 -3.68 -10.59 19.29
C ARG A 2 -2.42 -9.96 18.68
N HIS A 3 -1.29 -9.94 19.38
CA HIS A 3 -0.07 -9.34 18.82
C HIS A 3 1.22 -9.93 19.40
N GLY A 4 2.28 -9.88 18.59
CA GLY A 4 3.62 -10.31 18.95
C GLY A 4 4.67 -9.49 18.18
N VAL A 5 5.92 -9.62 18.57
CA VAL A 5 7.06 -8.87 18.03
C VAL A 5 8.07 -9.84 17.42
N LEU A 6 8.56 -9.53 16.22
CA LEU A 6 9.71 -10.21 15.61
C LEU A 6 10.92 -9.27 15.67
N ILE A 7 11.96 -9.66 16.41
CA ILE A 7 13.23 -8.96 16.50
C ILE A 7 14.23 -9.66 15.59
N LYS A 8 14.73 -8.96 14.58
CA LYS A 8 15.79 -9.44 13.68
C LYS A 8 17.12 -8.80 14.11
N ASN A 9 18.08 -9.63 14.52
CA ASN A 9 19.43 -9.20 14.87
C ASN A 9 20.33 -9.36 13.65
N TYR A 10 21.18 -8.36 13.42
CA TYR A 10 22.08 -8.30 12.28
C TYR A 10 23.52 -8.12 12.77
N ARG A 11 24.48 -8.82 12.13
CA ARG A 11 25.91 -8.64 12.37
C ARG A 11 26.37 -7.39 11.62
N ASP A 12 27.19 -6.59 12.29
CA ASP A 12 27.92 -5.44 11.72
C ASP A 12 27.12 -4.59 10.72
N PRO A 13 26.46 -3.50 11.16
CA PRO A 13 25.69 -2.64 10.26
C PRO A 13 26.57 -1.87 9.25
N ALA A 14 27.91 -1.99 9.29
CA ALA A 14 28.83 -1.30 8.39
C ALA A 14 29.05 -2.00 7.04
N VAL A 15 28.43 -3.16 6.79
CA VAL A 15 28.46 -3.81 5.46
C VAL A 15 27.85 -2.86 4.42
N GLY A 16 28.55 -2.70 3.28
CA GLY A 16 28.48 -1.54 2.38
C GLY A 16 27.09 -1.04 1.95
N ARG A 17 27.05 0.21 1.46
CA ARG A 17 25.87 1.09 1.24
C ARG A 17 24.58 0.46 0.67
N TYR A 18 24.67 -0.67 -0.04
CA TYR A 18 23.54 -1.34 -0.70
C TYR A 18 23.40 -2.84 -0.40
N ALA A 19 24.31 -3.44 0.37
CA ALA A 19 24.19 -4.84 0.77
C ALA A 19 23.51 -4.93 2.15
N PRO A 20 22.48 -5.78 2.32
CA PRO A 20 21.89 -5.98 3.63
C PRO A 20 22.94 -6.63 4.56
N PRO A 21 23.02 -6.21 5.84
CA PRO A 21 23.89 -6.88 6.79
C PRO A 21 23.42 -8.34 7.00
N GLU A 22 24.35 -9.20 7.39
CA GLU A 22 24.06 -10.61 7.67
C GLU A 22 23.07 -10.69 8.85
N MET A 23 21.92 -11.33 8.64
CA MET A 23 20.96 -11.59 9.73
C MET A 23 21.43 -12.78 10.55
N THR A 24 21.77 -12.57 11.82
CA THR A 24 22.31 -13.61 12.70
C THR A 24 21.23 -14.36 13.47
N ARG A 25 20.14 -13.67 13.84
CA ARG A 25 19.09 -14.26 14.66
C ARG A 25 17.74 -13.59 14.42
N ALA A 26 16.68 -14.38 14.50
CA ALA A 26 15.31 -13.91 14.48
C ALA A 26 14.57 -14.42 15.72
N THR A 27 14.22 -13.52 16.64
CA THR A 27 13.54 -13.84 17.89
C THR A 27 12.09 -13.40 17.82
N ARG A 28 11.16 -14.30 18.14
CA ARG A 28 9.73 -14.02 18.19
C ARG A 28 9.29 -13.93 19.64
N ILE A 29 8.52 -12.90 19.97
CA ILE A 29 8.02 -12.65 21.31
C ILE A 29 6.51 -12.53 21.21
N ASN A 30 5.81 -13.48 21.83
CA ASN A 30 4.36 -13.43 21.97
C ASN A 30 4.01 -12.43 23.08
N ILE A 31 3.31 -11.34 22.74
CA ILE A 31 2.95 -10.32 23.73
C ILE A 31 1.52 -10.52 24.23
N LYS A 32 0.59 -10.86 23.32
CA LYS A 32 -0.82 -11.03 23.68
C LYS A 32 -1.50 -12.08 22.82
N ASN A 33 -1.75 -13.25 23.41
CA ASN A 33 -2.65 -14.30 22.93
C ASN A 33 -2.46 -14.66 21.44
N VAL A 34 -1.21 -14.71 20.97
CA VAL A 34 -0.92 -15.26 19.64
C VAL A 34 -0.92 -16.78 19.75
N GLU A 35 -1.70 -17.47 18.91
CA GLU A 35 -1.87 -18.92 18.98
C GLU A 35 -0.62 -19.70 18.55
N SER A 36 0.14 -19.15 17.61
CA SER A 36 1.38 -19.76 17.14
C SER A 36 2.43 -18.69 16.90
N ASP A 37 3.59 -18.84 17.51
CA ASP A 37 4.72 -17.93 17.29
C ASP A 37 5.08 -17.83 15.81
N ARG A 38 4.89 -18.90 15.02
CA ARG A 38 5.18 -18.88 13.57
C ARG A 38 4.31 -17.88 12.80
N SER A 39 3.15 -17.49 13.33
CA SER A 39 2.31 -16.44 12.73
C SER A 39 2.92 -15.04 12.89
N ILE A 40 3.83 -14.83 13.86
CA ILE A 40 4.55 -13.58 14.06
C ILE A 40 5.60 -13.43 12.96
N CYS A 41 5.34 -12.56 11.99
CA CYS A 41 6.21 -12.34 10.84
C CYS A 41 6.14 -10.91 10.31
N THR A 42 7.18 -10.48 9.61
CA THR A 42 7.25 -9.20 8.90
C THR A 42 7.12 -9.35 7.39
N SER A 43 6.95 -10.58 6.88
CA SER A 43 6.92 -10.87 5.44
C SER A 43 5.81 -10.10 4.70
N HIS A 44 4.65 -9.92 5.33
CA HIS A 44 3.52 -9.18 4.76
C HIS A 44 3.87 -7.71 4.53
N ILE A 45 4.40 -7.03 5.56
CA ILE A 45 4.77 -5.61 5.45
C ILE A 45 6.01 -5.41 4.57
N GLU A 46 6.96 -6.34 4.58
CA GLU A 46 8.12 -6.33 3.69
C GLU A 46 7.69 -6.47 2.22
N ARG A 47 6.78 -7.39 1.92
CA ARG A 47 6.20 -7.52 0.58
C ARG A 47 5.46 -6.26 0.17
N HIS A 48 4.64 -5.70 1.06
CA HIS A 48 3.90 -4.46 0.81
C HIS A 48 4.86 -3.30 0.51
N ASN A 49 5.91 -3.14 1.31
CA ASN A 49 6.94 -2.12 1.12
C ASN A 49 7.70 -2.30 -0.20
N LEU A 50 7.99 -3.53 -0.61
CA LEU A 50 8.58 -3.80 -1.92
C LEU A 50 7.63 -3.36 -3.03
N THR A 51 6.37 -3.80 -3.00
CA THR A 51 5.34 -3.43 -3.97
C THR A 51 5.20 -1.92 -4.10
N ILE A 52 5.01 -1.20 -2.98
CA ILE A 52 4.88 0.26 -3.00
C ILE A 52 6.12 0.91 -3.62
N ARG A 53 7.34 0.50 -3.24
CA ARG A 53 8.55 1.13 -3.78
C ARG A 53 8.76 0.84 -5.27
N THR A 54 8.28 -0.31 -5.76
CA THR A 54 8.33 -0.65 -7.18
C THR A 54 7.35 0.18 -8.00
N PHE A 55 6.09 0.30 -7.57
CA PHE A 55 5.05 1.00 -8.34
C PHE A 55 5.00 2.50 -8.08
N LEU A 56 5.55 2.96 -6.95
CA LEU A 56 5.45 4.35 -6.53
C LEU A 56 6.84 4.92 -6.21
N LYS A 57 7.45 5.52 -7.24
CA LYS A 57 8.81 6.08 -7.18
C LYS A 57 9.01 7.12 -6.07
N ARG A 58 7.93 7.78 -5.61
CA ARG A 58 7.90 8.72 -4.48
C ARG A 58 8.37 8.13 -3.15
N PHE A 59 8.40 6.80 -3.01
CA PHE A 59 8.93 6.10 -1.84
C PHE A 59 10.36 5.56 -2.02
N THR A 60 10.99 5.81 -3.17
CA THR A 60 12.38 5.42 -3.40
C THR A 60 13.31 6.58 -3.09
N ARG A 61 14.40 6.28 -2.36
CA ARG A 61 15.49 7.23 -2.11
C ARG A 61 16.33 7.41 -3.39
N LEU A 62 17.12 8.48 -3.44
CA LEU A 62 18.07 8.76 -4.53
C LEU A 62 17.37 8.80 -5.90
N SER A 63 16.22 9.48 -5.95
CA SER A 63 15.47 9.68 -7.18
C SER A 63 14.87 11.07 -7.22
N LEU A 64 14.59 11.56 -8.44
CA LEU A 64 13.94 12.85 -8.66
C LEU A 64 12.41 12.80 -8.46
N GLY A 65 11.85 11.63 -8.16
CA GLY A 65 10.40 11.42 -8.06
C GLY A 65 9.79 11.85 -6.73
N PHE A 66 10.16 13.01 -6.17
CA PHE A 66 9.61 13.49 -4.89
C PHE A 66 8.40 14.42 -5.07
N SER A 67 7.53 14.48 -4.07
CA SER A 67 6.41 15.43 -4.03
C SER A 67 6.81 16.69 -3.26
N LYS A 68 6.63 17.87 -3.86
CA LYS A 68 6.80 19.17 -3.17
C LYS A 68 5.65 19.50 -2.20
N LYS A 69 4.47 18.96 -2.47
CA LYS A 69 3.22 19.18 -1.72
C LYS A 69 2.74 17.87 -1.10
N VAL A 70 2.24 17.92 0.13
CA VAL A 70 1.73 16.73 0.85
C VAL A 70 0.49 16.18 0.15
N GLU A 71 -0.32 17.05 -0.43
CA GLU A 71 -1.54 16.73 -1.18
C GLU A 71 -1.21 15.83 -2.37
N ASN A 72 -0.16 16.15 -3.12
CA ASN A 72 0.30 15.33 -4.24
C ASN A 72 0.80 13.97 -3.78
N ARG A 73 1.42 13.88 -2.60
CA ARG A 73 1.82 12.59 -2.01
C ARG A 73 0.60 11.77 -1.60
N ARG A 74 -0.41 12.40 -0.98
CA ARG A 74 -1.68 11.75 -0.60
C ARG A 74 -2.39 11.20 -1.84
N ALA A 75 -2.62 12.04 -2.86
CA ALA A 75 -3.27 11.64 -4.10
C ALA A 75 -2.56 10.46 -4.78
N ALA A 76 -1.22 10.50 -4.83
CA ALA A 76 -0.41 9.42 -5.37
C ALA A 76 -0.53 8.09 -4.62
N ILE A 77 -0.58 8.14 -3.28
CA ILE A 77 -0.79 6.97 -2.44
C ILE A 77 -2.20 6.42 -2.66
N SER A 78 -3.22 7.28 -2.65
CA SER A 78 -4.61 6.89 -2.88
C SER A 78 -4.78 6.17 -4.22
N LEU A 79 -4.18 6.73 -5.28
CA LEU A 79 -4.21 6.10 -6.62
C LEU A 79 -3.51 4.74 -6.61
N HIS A 80 -2.36 4.62 -5.96
CA HIS A 80 -1.65 3.34 -5.85
C HIS A 80 -2.47 2.29 -5.09
N VAL A 81 -3.11 2.68 -3.98
CA VAL A 81 -3.96 1.79 -3.18
C VAL A 81 -5.18 1.33 -3.99
N ALA A 82 -5.82 2.24 -4.72
CA ALA A 82 -6.93 1.88 -5.60
C ALA A 82 -6.47 0.91 -6.70
N TYR A 83 -5.39 1.25 -7.41
CA TYR A 83 -4.83 0.37 -8.43
C TYR A 83 -4.46 -1.02 -7.89
N TYR A 84 -3.82 -1.11 -6.72
CA TYR A 84 -3.44 -2.39 -6.13
C TYR A 84 -4.65 -3.27 -5.77
N ASN A 85 -5.72 -2.67 -5.23
CA ASN A 85 -6.87 -3.44 -4.76
C ASN A 85 -7.85 -3.79 -5.87
N PHE A 86 -8.06 -2.91 -6.86
CA PHE A 86 -9.12 -3.05 -7.86
C PHE A 86 -8.61 -3.51 -9.23
N CYS A 87 -7.37 -3.15 -9.60
CA CYS A 87 -6.81 -3.46 -10.92
C CYS A 87 -5.73 -4.54 -10.84
N TRP A 88 -4.84 -4.52 -9.87
CA TRP A 88 -3.67 -5.40 -9.86
C TRP A 88 -4.05 -6.86 -9.58
N ARG A 89 -3.57 -7.78 -10.43
CA ARG A 89 -3.68 -9.23 -10.19
C ARG A 89 -2.34 -9.77 -9.70
N LEU A 90 -2.36 -10.46 -8.57
CA LEU A 90 -1.19 -11.13 -8.04
C LEU A 90 -0.95 -12.43 -8.80
N ARG A 91 0.29 -12.90 -8.80
CA ARG A 91 0.61 -14.23 -9.34
C ARG A 91 0.30 -15.28 -8.28
N GLU A 92 -0.21 -16.42 -8.72
CA GLU A 92 -0.37 -17.59 -7.87
C GLU A 92 1.02 -18.12 -7.45
N LYS A 93 1.15 -18.53 -6.19
CA LYS A 93 2.42 -19.00 -5.66
C LYS A 93 2.82 -20.30 -6.35
N GLY A 94 4.07 -20.37 -6.83
CA GLY A 94 4.60 -21.59 -7.45
C GLY A 94 4.22 -21.79 -8.92
N THR A 95 3.52 -20.83 -9.55
CA THR A 95 3.12 -20.94 -10.97
C THR A 95 3.61 -19.74 -11.76
N SER A 96 4.38 -20.00 -12.83
CA SER A 96 4.82 -18.98 -13.78
C SER A 96 3.69 -18.63 -14.75
N GLY A 97 2.69 -17.85 -14.31
CA GLY A 97 1.72 -17.24 -15.23
C GLY A 97 0.27 -17.17 -14.77
N LYS A 98 -0.14 -17.99 -13.79
CA LYS A 98 -1.52 -17.96 -13.31
C LYS A 98 -1.73 -16.76 -12.38
N LEU A 99 -2.80 -16.02 -12.63
CA LEU A 99 -3.13 -14.78 -11.93
C LEU A 99 -4.31 -15.01 -10.98
N THR A 100 -4.19 -14.53 -9.75
CA THR A 100 -5.29 -14.54 -8.78
C THR A 100 -6.31 -13.44 -9.11
N PRO A 101 -7.53 -13.52 -8.54
CA PRO A 101 -8.40 -12.36 -8.43
C PRO A 101 -7.71 -11.20 -7.70
N THR A 102 -8.24 -9.99 -7.87
CA THR A 102 -7.73 -8.79 -7.16
C THR A 102 -8.08 -8.85 -5.67
N PRO A 103 -7.37 -8.11 -4.80
CA PRO A 103 -7.71 -8.05 -3.38
C PRO A 103 -9.18 -7.67 -3.12
N ALA A 104 -9.73 -6.71 -3.88
CA ALA A 104 -11.13 -6.31 -3.75
C ALA A 104 -12.10 -7.45 -4.08
N GLN A 105 -11.78 -8.27 -5.09
CA GLN A 105 -12.56 -9.47 -5.43
C GLN A 105 -12.49 -10.54 -4.34
N GLN A 106 -11.30 -10.75 -3.75
CA GLN A 106 -11.11 -11.77 -2.72
C GLN A 106 -11.90 -11.51 -1.44
N ILE A 107 -12.20 -10.24 -1.15
CA ILE A 107 -12.99 -9.83 0.02
C ILE A 107 -14.44 -9.47 -0.32
N GLY A 108 -14.85 -9.65 -1.58
CA GLY A 108 -16.23 -9.42 -2.03
C GLY A 108 -16.65 -7.95 -2.12
N ILE A 109 -15.71 -7.00 -2.23
CA ILE A 109 -16.04 -5.59 -2.47
C ILE A 109 -16.48 -5.37 -3.92
N GLU A 110 -15.90 -6.11 -4.85
CA GLU A 110 -16.19 -6.02 -6.28
C GLU A 110 -16.23 -7.42 -6.87
N GLU A 111 -17.15 -7.69 -7.79
CA GLU A 111 -17.24 -8.99 -8.45
C GLU A 111 -16.19 -9.14 -9.56
N GLU A 112 -15.90 -8.04 -10.26
CA GLU A 112 -15.02 -8.02 -11.42
C GLU A 112 -13.75 -7.20 -11.19
N ARG A 113 -12.73 -7.45 -12.02
CA ARG A 113 -11.52 -6.64 -12.00
C ARG A 113 -11.80 -5.31 -12.70
N TRP A 114 -11.30 -4.21 -12.13
CA TRP A 114 -11.31 -2.94 -12.82
C TRP A 114 -10.24 -2.86 -13.91
N SER A 115 -10.62 -2.26 -15.04
CA SER A 115 -9.68 -1.77 -16.04
C SER A 115 -8.98 -0.49 -15.53
N VAL A 116 -7.91 -0.06 -16.20
CA VAL A 116 -7.22 1.18 -15.81
C VAL A 116 -8.10 2.39 -16.19
N GLU A 117 -8.85 2.26 -17.27
CA GLU A 117 -9.84 3.23 -17.77
C GLU A 117 -10.91 3.47 -16.71
N LYS A 118 -11.56 2.41 -16.20
CA LYS A 118 -12.55 2.50 -15.12
C LYS A 118 -11.98 3.17 -13.88
N LEU A 119 -10.72 2.87 -13.53
CA LEU A 119 -10.06 3.52 -12.40
C LEU A 119 -9.88 5.03 -12.63
N VAL A 120 -9.44 5.44 -13.81
CA VAL A 120 -9.25 6.86 -14.14
C VAL A 120 -10.59 7.59 -14.12
N GLU A 121 -11.61 7.05 -14.79
CA GLU A 121 -12.97 7.60 -14.84
C GLU A 121 -13.54 7.78 -13.42
N THR A 122 -13.48 6.72 -12.60
CA THR A 122 -14.01 6.80 -11.22
C THR A 122 -13.31 7.88 -10.39
N VAL A 123 -11.99 8.05 -10.58
CA VAL A 123 -11.22 9.08 -9.87
C VAL A 123 -11.57 10.48 -10.36
N THR A 124 -11.74 10.68 -11.67
CA THR A 124 -12.11 11.99 -12.23
C THR A 124 -13.51 12.39 -11.80
N ASP A 125 -14.48 11.48 -11.90
CA ASP A 125 -15.88 11.73 -11.51
C ASP A 125 -15.98 12.11 -10.04
N PHE A 126 -15.23 11.41 -9.18
CA PHE A 126 -15.16 11.75 -7.77
C PHE A 126 -14.56 13.14 -7.52
N GLN A 127 -13.53 13.55 -8.27
CA GLN A 127 -12.95 14.89 -8.15
C GLN A 127 -13.95 15.98 -8.57
N GLU A 128 -14.68 15.77 -9.65
CA GLU A 128 -15.71 16.70 -10.12
C GLU A 128 -16.84 16.85 -9.10
N TYR A 129 -17.32 15.74 -8.55
CA TYR A 129 -18.31 15.74 -7.47
C TYR A 129 -17.81 16.53 -6.25
N GLN A 130 -16.58 16.28 -5.79
CA GLN A 130 -15.99 17.01 -4.66
C GLN A 130 -15.85 18.51 -4.93
N GLU A 131 -15.63 18.91 -6.17
CA GLU A 131 -15.58 20.32 -6.56
C GLU A 131 -16.96 20.96 -6.52
N VAL A 132 -18.00 20.29 -7.03
CA VAL A 132 -19.40 20.74 -6.94
C VAL A 132 -19.81 20.94 -5.48
N VAL A 133 -19.55 19.95 -4.63
CA VAL A 133 -19.87 20.02 -3.18
C VAL A 133 -19.12 21.17 -2.52
N ARG A 134 -17.84 21.38 -2.83
CA ARG A 134 -17.06 22.50 -2.28
C ARG A 134 -17.61 23.86 -2.69
N ARG A 135 -18.01 24.02 -3.95
CA ARG A 135 -18.63 25.26 -4.46
C ARG A 135 -19.98 25.53 -3.81
N ALA A 136 -20.83 24.50 -3.69
CA ALA A 136 -22.12 24.61 -3.01
C ALA A 136 -21.95 25.01 -1.54
N ALA A 137 -21.01 24.38 -0.83
CA ALA A 137 -20.69 24.74 0.56
C ALA A 137 -20.13 26.17 0.69
N ALA A 138 -19.33 26.64 -0.27
CA ALA A 138 -18.83 28.01 -0.29
C ALA A 138 -19.96 29.02 -0.55
N LEU A 139 -20.91 28.69 -1.44
CA LEU A 139 -22.09 29.51 -1.69
C LEU A 139 -23.00 29.57 -0.46
N ALA A 140 -23.29 28.44 0.19
CA ALA A 140 -24.08 28.39 1.42
C ALA A 140 -23.49 29.30 2.51
N ARG A 141 -22.17 29.20 2.76
CA ARG A 141 -21.46 30.09 3.67
C ARG A 141 -21.58 31.57 3.30
N ARG A 142 -21.55 31.90 2.00
CA ARG A 142 -21.72 33.28 1.51
C ARG A 142 -23.15 33.80 1.67
N LEU A 143 -24.13 32.91 1.58
CA LEU A 143 -25.56 33.21 1.75
C LEU A 143 -26.01 33.16 3.22
N GLY A 144 -25.14 32.73 4.15
CA GLY A 144 -25.47 32.61 5.57
C GLY A 144 -26.37 31.41 5.91
N LEU A 145 -26.38 30.38 5.06
CA LEU A 145 -27.08 29.11 5.26
C LEU A 145 -26.20 28.07 5.96
#